data_AF-A0A1Y0RLT0-F1
#
_entry.id   AF-A0A1Y0RLT0-F1
#
_cell.length_a   1.000
_cell.length_b   1.000
_cell.length_c   1.000
_cell.angle_alpha   90.00
_cell.angle_beta   90.00
_cell.angle_gamma   90.00
#
_symmetry.space_group_name_H-M   'P 1'
#
loop_
_entity.id
_entity.type
_entity.pdbx_description
1 polymer ?
#
loop_
_entity_poly.entity_id
_entity_poly.type
_entity_poly.pdbx_seq_one_letter_code
_entity_poly.pdbx_strand_id
1 'polypeptide(L)'
;MVSPKQAIFQPPHSPELNPIERFWGFLKSQLQWENCKTLSQLQQKLTDALKEITPSMIASLTSYDFILEALFKAASFCDRQQQRHDNRRCTNND
;
A
#
# COMPACT_ATOMS: atom_id res chain seq x y z
N MET A 1 19.53 12.52 3.67
CA MET A 1 18.37 13.19 3.03
C MET A 1 17.24 12.19 3.00
N VAL A 2 16.19 12.38 3.80
CA VAL A 2 15.02 11.49 3.78
C VAL A 2 14.06 12.07 2.78
N SER A 3 13.80 11.38 1.67
CA SER A 3 12.82 11.83 0.67
C SER A 3 11.45 11.98 1.34
N PRO A 4 10.67 13.02 1.00
CA PRO A 4 9.34 13.20 1.56
C PRO A 4 8.49 11.96 1.29
N LYS A 5 7.82 11.44 2.32
CA LYS A 5 6.83 10.37 2.17
C LYS A 5 5.62 10.93 1.43
N GLN A 6 5.61 10.77 0.11
CA GLN A 6 4.47 11.11 -0.74
C GLN A 6 3.37 10.05 -0.54
N ALA A 7 2.18 10.49 -0.14
CA ALA A 7 1.00 9.63 -0.13
C ALA A 7 0.61 9.30 -1.57
N ILE A 8 0.33 8.03 -1.83
CA ILE A 8 -0.11 7.54 -3.14
C ILE A 8 -1.62 7.38 -3.11
N PHE A 9 -2.30 7.90 -4.14
CA PHE A 9 -3.75 7.74 -4.29
C PHE A 9 -4.10 6.26 -4.51
N GLN A 10 -5.13 5.79 -3.81
CA GLN A 10 -5.69 4.46 -4.00
C GLN A 10 -7.17 4.57 -4.39
N PRO A 11 -7.59 3.93 -5.49
CA PRO A 11 -8.98 4.00 -5.94
C PRO A 11 -9.93 3.28 -4.96
N PRO A 12 -11.14 3.81 -4.75
CA PRO A 12 -12.15 3.15 -3.91
C PRO A 12 -12.61 1.84 -4.55
N HIS A 13 -12.95 0.85 -3.73
CA HIS A 13 -13.47 -0.46 -4.15
C HIS A 13 -12.56 -1.29 -5.07
N SER A 14 -11.26 -0.97 -5.15
CA SER A 14 -10.26 -1.68 -5.96
C SER A 14 -9.13 -2.26 -5.09
N PRO A 15 -9.43 -3.23 -4.20
CA PRO A 15 -8.43 -3.85 -3.32
C PRO A 15 -7.29 -4.54 -4.09
N GLU A 16 -7.54 -4.99 -5.32
CA GLU A 16 -6.55 -5.63 -6.19
C GLU A 16 -5.39 -4.70 -6.58
N LEU A 17 -5.62 -3.38 -6.55
CA LEU A 17 -4.64 -2.34 -6.85
C LEU A 17 -3.88 -1.86 -5.62
N ASN A 18 -4.34 -2.20 -4.42
CA ASN A 18 -3.68 -1.84 -3.17
C ASN A 18 -2.66 -2.94 -2.78
N PRO A 19 -1.34 -2.70 -2.87
CA PRO A 19 -0.36 -3.76 -2.65
C PRO A 19 -0.41 -4.36 -1.24
N ILE A 20 -0.86 -3.61 -0.22
CA ILE A 20 -0.96 -4.12 1.15
C ILE A 20 -2.03 -5.21 1.28
N GLU A 21 -3.06 -5.23 0.43
CA GLU A 21 -4.11 -6.25 0.47
C GLU A 21 -3.57 -7.63 0.07
N ARG A 22 -2.63 -7.66 -0.90
CA ARG A 22 -1.94 -8.90 -1.29
C ARG A 22 -1.04 -9.42 -0.19
N PHE A 23 -0.29 -8.51 0.44
CA PHE A 23 0.51 -8.83 1.61
C PHE A 23 -0.36 -9.39 2.75
N TRP A 24 -1.50 -8.76 3.03
CA TRP A 24 -2.45 -9.24 4.03
C TRP A 24 -3.06 -10.60 3.68
N GLY A 25 -3.33 -10.88 2.40
CA GLY A 25 -3.77 -12.19 1.94
C GLY A 25 -2.76 -13.28 2.27
N PHE A 26 -1.48 -13.04 1.93
CA PHE A 26 -0.38 -13.93 2.28
C PHE A 26 -0.23 -14.11 3.80
N LEU A 27 -0.25 -13.02 4.56
CA LEU A 27 -0.09 -13.08 6.02
C LEU A 27 -1.24 -13.85 6.68
N LYS A 28 -2.48 -13.66 6.19
CA LYS A 28 -3.65 -14.41 6.66
C LYS A 28 -3.56 -15.90 6.30
N SER A 29 -3.01 -16.27 5.14
CA SER A 29 -2.86 -17.70 4.80
C SER A 29 -1.88 -18.42 5.73
N GLN A 30 -0.89 -17.72 6.28
CA GLN A 30 0.01 -18.28 7.30
C GLN A 30 -0.70 -18.56 8.64
N LEU A 31 -1.81 -17.87 8.92
CA LEU A 31 -2.56 -17.96 10.17
C LEU A 31 -3.87 -18.73 10.04
N GLN A 32 -4.28 -19.12 8.83
CA GLN A 32 -5.63 -19.62 8.54
C GLN A 32 -6.03 -20.90 9.29
N TRP A 33 -5.06 -21.67 9.79
CA TRP A 33 -5.28 -22.91 10.52
C TRP A 33 -5.01 -22.80 12.04
N GLU A 34 -4.71 -21.59 12.53
CA GLU A 34 -4.37 -21.36 13.94
C GLU A 34 -5.64 -21.09 14.78
N ASN A 35 -5.86 -21.90 15.82
CA ASN A 35 -6.94 -21.67 16.78
C ASN A 35 -6.44 -20.88 18.00
N CYS A 36 -6.27 -19.56 17.82
CA CYS A 36 -5.84 -18.66 18.88
C CYS A 36 -6.99 -18.39 19.87
N LYS A 37 -6.83 -18.79 21.13
CA LYS A 37 -7.84 -18.62 22.19
C LYS A 37 -7.80 -17.24 22.85
N THR A 38 -6.70 -16.51 22.66
CA THR A 38 -6.51 -15.16 23.21
C THR A 38 -5.89 -14.22 22.17
N LEU A 39 -6.09 -12.92 22.35
CA LEU A 39 -5.43 -11.90 21.53
C LEU A 39 -3.91 -11.97 21.65
N SER A 40 -3.37 -12.27 22.82
CA SER A 40 -1.92 -12.42 23.03
C SER A 40 -1.34 -13.56 22.19
N GLN A 41 -2.05 -14.68 22.07
CA GLN A 41 -1.63 -15.80 21.21
C GLN A 41 -1.62 -15.39 19.73
N LEU A 42 -2.66 -14.68 19.28
CA LEU A 42 -2.71 -14.16 17.91
C LEU A 42 -1.58 -13.17 17.64
N GLN A 43 -1.32 -12.23 18.55
CA GLN A 43 -0.22 -11.26 18.42
C GLN A 43 1.14 -11.94 18.35
N GLN A 44 1.37 -12.97 19.17
CA GLN A 44 2.61 -13.74 19.15
C GLN A 44 2.79 -14.45 17.81
N LYS A 45 1.77 -15.17 17.34
CA LYS A 45 1.80 -15.87 16.04
C LYS A 45 2.00 -14.91 14.87
N LEU A 46 1.31 -13.78 14.88
CA LEU A 46 1.49 -12.72 13.89
C LEU A 46 2.92 -12.17 13.90
N THR A 47 3.47 -11.91 15.08
CA THR A 47 4.84 -11.43 15.26
C THR A 47 5.85 -12.43 14.72
N ASP A 48 5.67 -13.71 15.00
CA ASP A 48 6.57 -14.75 14.50
C ASP A 48 6.46 -14.92 12.98
N ALA A 49 5.24 -14.89 12.42
CA ALA A 49 5.05 -14.88 10.97
C ALA A 49 5.73 -13.68 10.29
N LEU A 50 5.66 -12.49 10.90
CA LEU A 50 6.30 -11.27 10.37
C LEU A 50 7.84 -11.36 10.38
N LYS A 51 8.45 -12.06 11.33
CA LYS A 51 9.92 -12.23 11.40
C LYS A 51 10.47 -13.07 10.24
N GLU A 52 9.68 -14.01 9.74
CA GLU A 52 10.07 -14.88 8.62
C GLU A 52 9.90 -14.18 7.25
N ILE A 53 9.25 -13.01 7.21
CA ILE A 53 9.02 -12.27 5.98
C ILE A 53 10.27 -11.49 5.59
N THR A 54 10.76 -11.76 4.39
CA THR A 54 11.93 -11.09 3.82
C THR A 54 11.52 -9.95 2.87
N PRO A 55 12.40 -8.96 2.62
CA PRO A 55 12.15 -7.92 1.63
C PRO A 55 11.86 -8.46 0.22
N SER A 56 12.47 -9.58 -0.18
CA SER A 56 12.22 -10.20 -1.48
C SER A 56 10.83 -10.82 -1.57
N MET A 57 10.31 -11.41 -0.48
CA MET A 57 8.92 -11.87 -0.40
C MET A 57 7.95 -10.69 -0.48
N ILE A 58 8.23 -9.58 0.20
CA ILE A 58 7.39 -8.38 0.09
C ILE A 58 7.36 -7.92 -1.36
N ALA A 59 8.52 -7.80 -2.01
CA ALA A 59 8.60 -7.38 -3.41
C ALA A 59 7.85 -8.33 -4.35
N SER A 60 7.95 -9.66 -4.16
CA SER A 60 7.24 -10.62 -5.01
C SER A 60 5.72 -10.60 -4.80
N LEU A 61 5.24 -10.15 -3.65
CA LEU A 61 3.81 -10.00 -3.34
C LEU A 61 3.23 -8.67 -3.81
N THR A 62 4.03 -7.60 -3.85
CA THR A 62 3.53 -6.22 -4.04
C THR A 62 3.97 -5.55 -5.34
N SER A 63 5.01 -6.05 -6.02
CA SER A 63 5.61 -5.41 -7.20
C SER A 63 5.15 -6.02 -8.53
N TYR A 64 3.89 -6.42 -8.64
CA TYR A 64 3.34 -6.87 -9.92
C TYR A 64 3.23 -5.69 -10.88
N ASP A 65 3.50 -5.91 -12.18
CA ASP A 65 3.53 -4.84 -13.18
C ASP A 65 2.24 -4.00 -13.20
N PHE A 66 1.07 -4.65 -13.14
CA PHE A 66 -0.21 -3.93 -13.16
C PHE A 66 -0.41 -3.05 -11.90
N ILE A 67 0.17 -3.41 -10.75
CA ILE A 67 0.12 -2.60 -9.52
C ILE A 67 1.02 -1.38 -9.70
N LEU A 68 2.27 -1.61 -10.14
CA LEU A 68 3.24 -0.54 -10.37
C LEU A 68 2.73 0.45 -11.40
N GLU A 69 2.17 -0.05 -12.51
CA GLU A 69 1.53 0.78 -13.52
C GLU A 69 0.40 1.64 -12.96
N ALA A 70 -0.51 1.06 -12.16
CA ALA A 70 -1.62 1.79 -11.57
C ALA A 70 -1.12 2.90 -10.62
N LEU A 71 -0.13 2.59 -9.78
CA LEU A 71 0.45 3.56 -8.84
C LEU A 71 1.19 4.68 -9.56
N PHE A 72 2.00 4.38 -10.57
CA PHE A 72 2.74 5.40 -11.33
C PHE A 72 1.82 6.25 -12.20
N LYS A 73 0.78 5.66 -12.80
CA LYS A 73 -0.28 6.43 -13.48
C LYS A 73 -0.94 7.38 -12.48
N ALA A 74 -1.39 6.89 -11.33
CA ALA A 74 -2.05 7.71 -10.31
C ALA A 74 -1.15 8.85 -9.81
N ALA A 75 0.13 8.59 -9.54
CA ALA A 75 1.11 9.60 -9.14
C ALA A 75 1.26 10.71 -10.20
N SER A 76 1.45 10.32 -11.46
CA SER A 76 1.58 11.28 -12.57
C SER A 76 0.31 12.10 -12.85
N PHE A 77 -0.88 11.57 -12.50
CA PHE A 77 -2.12 12.34 -12.54
C PHE A 77 -2.21 13.35 -11.41
N CYS A 78 -1.79 12.98 -10.19
CA CYS A 78 -1.82 13.87 -9.04
C CYS A 78 -0.93 15.10 -9.25
N ASP A 79 0.27 14.92 -9.81
CA ASP A 79 1.16 16.03 -10.17
C ASP A 79 0.50 17.02 -11.14
N ARG A 80 -0.22 16.51 -12.14
CA ARG A 80 -0.93 17.36 -13.11
C ARG A 80 -2.15 18.08 -12.53
N GLN A 81 -2.89 17.45 -11.62
CA GLN A 81 -4.06 18.08 -11.01
C GLN A 81 -3.67 19.11 -9.95
N GLN A 82 -2.58 18.86 -9.20
CA GLN A 82 -2.01 19.82 -8.26
C GLN A 82 -1.57 21.10 -8.98
N GLN A 83 -0.87 20.97 -10.11
CA GLN A 83 -0.50 22.12 -10.96
C GLN A 83 -1.72 22.91 -11.45
N ARG A 84 -2.82 22.22 -11.82
CA ARG A 84 -4.06 22.89 -12.28
C ARG A 84 -4.81 23.58 -11.14
N HIS A 85 -4.79 23.04 -9.93
CA HIS A 85 -5.44 23.66 -8.77
C HIS A 85 -4.65 24.86 -8.26
N ASP A 86 -3.32 24.78 -8.23
CA ASP A 86 -2.45 25.89 -7.85
C ASP A 86 -2.48 27.02 -8.88
N ASN A 87 -2.50 26.70 -10.19
CA ASN A 87 -2.63 27.71 -11.25
C ASN A 87 -4.02 28.42 -11.24
N ARG A 88 -5.08 27.72 -10.80
CA ARG A 88 -6.40 28.35 -10.57
C ARG A 88 -6.45 29.21 -9.32
N ARG A 89 -5.59 28.97 -8.32
CA ARG A 89 -5.50 29.80 -7.12
C ARG A 89 -4.71 31.08 -7.38
N CYS A 90 -3.71 31.05 -8.27
CA CYS A 90 -2.95 32.23 -8.69
C CYS A 90 -3.75 33.21 -9.57
N THR A 91 -4.75 32.75 -10.32
CA THR A 91 -5.54 33.56 -11.27
C THR A 91 -6.79 34.22 -10.67
N ASN A 92 -7.06 34.01 -9.38
CA ASN A 92 -8.22 34.59 -8.68
C ASN A 92 -7.83 35.67 -7.65
N ASN A 93 -6.63 36.24 -7.76
CA ASN A 93 -6.13 37.31 -6.88
C ASN A 93 -5.73 38.59 -7.64
N ASP A 94 -6.26 38.80 -8.85
CA ASP A 94 -6.18 40.07 -9.58
C ASP A 94 -7.53 40.81 -9.53
#